data_AF-A0A366LT83-F1
#
_entry.id   AF-A0A366LT83-F1
#
_cell.length_a   1.000
_cell.length_b   1.000
_cell.length_c   1.000
_cell.angle_alpha   90.00
_cell.angle_beta   90.00
_cell.angle_gamma   90.00
#
_symmetry.space_group_name_H-M   'P 1'
#
loop_
_entity.id
_entity.type
_entity.pdbx_description
1 polymer ?
#
loop_
_entity_poly.entity_id
_entity_poly.type
_entity_poly.pdbx_seq_one_letter_code
_entity_poly.pdbx_strand_id
1 'polypeptide(L)'
;MIGRRWAGVILRELLRGATRFGQLSDAIPDMSDKLLSERLKRFESEGIVERVVLPTTPVTIEYRLTDKGRALEAAVRELSAWAETWLPADAEQEASGEAPGLAPS
;
A
#
# COMPACT_ATOMS: atom_id res chain seq x y z
N MET A 1 -5.18 11.59 -4.57
CA MET A 1 -5.92 10.32 -4.35
C MET A 1 -5.14 9.06 -4.78
N ILE A 2 -4.14 9.13 -5.67
CA ILE A 2 -3.22 7.99 -5.94
C ILE A 2 -1.75 8.28 -5.55
N GLY A 3 -1.39 9.53 -5.24
CA GLY A 3 -0.01 9.92 -4.88
C GLY A 3 0.41 9.75 -3.41
N ARG A 4 -0.28 8.92 -2.59
CA ARG A 4 0.17 8.66 -1.21
C ARG A 4 0.79 7.26 -1.15
N ARG A 5 2.09 7.19 -0.86
CA ARG A 5 3.00 6.00 -0.76
C ARG A 5 2.33 4.62 -0.61
N TRP A 6 1.33 4.51 0.25
CA TRP A 6 0.69 3.25 0.63
C TRP A 6 -0.48 2.77 -0.24
N ALA A 7 -1.14 3.65 -0.99
CA ALA A 7 -2.34 3.25 -1.74
C ALA A 7 -2.03 2.25 -2.87
N GLY A 8 -0.95 2.49 -3.62
CA GLY A 8 -0.50 1.56 -4.67
C GLY A 8 -0.04 0.22 -4.11
N VAL A 9 0.63 0.23 -2.95
CA VAL A 9 1.10 -0.99 -2.28
C VAL A 9 -0.09 -1.87 -1.86
N ILE A 10 -1.09 -1.32 -1.17
CA ILE A 10 -2.28 -2.07 -0.75
C ILE A 10 -3.02 -2.62 -1.98
N LEU A 11 -3.21 -1.80 -3.02
CA LEU A 11 -3.90 -2.25 -4.22
C LEU A 11 -3.15 -3.40 -4.90
N ARG A 12 -1.83 -3.32 -4.99
CA ARG A 12 -0.98 -4.38 -5.55
C ARG A 12 -1.12 -5.68 -4.78
N GLU A 13 -1.11 -5.66 -3.44
CA GLU A 13 -1.28 -6.88 -2.65
C GLU A 13 -2.70 -7.46 -2.78
N LEU A 14 -3.73 -6.62 -2.85
CA LEU A 14 -5.10 -7.06 -3.16
C LEU A 14 -5.21 -7.70 -4.56
N LEU A 15 -4.54 -7.13 -5.57
CA LEU A 15 -4.47 -7.69 -6.93
C LEU A 15 -3.72 -9.03 -6.97
N ARG A 16 -2.70 -9.21 -6.12
CA ARG A 16 -1.99 -10.48 -5.92
C ARG A 16 -2.80 -11.53 -5.16
N GLY A 17 -3.96 -11.16 -4.62
CA GLY A 17 -4.89 -12.07 -3.97
C GLY A 17 -4.85 -12.05 -2.44
N ALA A 18 -4.14 -11.12 -1.81
CA ALA A 18 -4.35 -10.87 -0.39
C ALA A 18 -5.79 -10.39 -0.18
N THR A 19 -6.53 -11.02 0.72
CA THR A 19 -7.94 -10.65 0.99
C THR A 19 -8.16 -10.32 2.46
N ARG A 20 -7.32 -10.81 3.37
CA ARG A 20 -7.51 -10.61 4.81
C ARG A 20 -6.59 -9.52 5.35
N PHE A 21 -7.05 -8.84 6.40
CA PHE A 21 -6.26 -7.78 7.05
C PHE A 21 -4.85 -8.26 7.45
N GLY A 22 -4.75 -9.42 8.09
CA GLY A 22 -3.46 -9.99 8.51
C GLY A 22 -2.52 -10.22 7.32
N GLN A 23 -3.02 -10.75 6.20
CA GLN A 23 -2.20 -10.93 5.00
C GLN A 23 -1.68 -9.61 4.44
N LEU A 24 -2.51 -8.56 4.48
CA LEU A 24 -2.13 -7.22 4.03
C LEU A 24 -1.12 -6.56 4.98
N SER A 25 -1.27 -6.75 6.29
CA SER A 25 -0.33 -6.24 7.30
C SER A 25 1.03 -6.95 7.20
N ASP A 26 1.01 -8.28 7.09
CA ASP A 26 2.22 -9.11 6.93
C ASP A 26 2.99 -8.79 5.64
N ALA A 27 2.27 -8.49 4.55
CA ALA A 27 2.89 -8.14 3.27
C ALA A 27 3.45 -6.69 3.23
N ILE A 28 3.09 -5.84 4.20
CA ILE A 28 3.48 -4.43 4.24
C ILE A 28 3.97 -4.05 5.64
N PRO A 29 5.12 -4.59 6.09
CA PRO A 29 5.58 -4.45 7.48
C PRO A 29 5.88 -3.01 7.90
N ASP A 30 6.19 -2.13 6.94
CA ASP A 30 6.48 -0.72 7.19
C ASP A 30 5.20 0.13 7.41
N MET A 31 4.01 -0.46 7.29
CA MET A 31 2.73 0.21 7.51
C MET A 31 2.11 -0.20 8.85
N SER A 32 1.74 0.78 9.67
CA SER A 32 0.98 0.49 10.89
C SER A 32 -0.44 0.00 10.59
N ASP A 33 -0.94 -0.90 11.44
CA ASP A 33 -2.31 -1.43 11.35
C ASP A 33 -3.37 -0.33 11.33
N LYS A 34 -3.16 0.75 12.09
CA LYS A 34 -4.05 1.92 12.11
C LYS A 34 -4.14 2.55 10.73
N LEU A 35 -3.00 2.76 10.08
CA LEU A 35 -2.94 3.36 8.75
C LEU A 35 -3.56 2.42 7.70
N LEU A 36 -3.28 1.11 7.77
CA LEU A 36 -3.89 0.12 6.88
C LEU A 36 -5.42 0.13 7.00
N SER A 37 -5.94 0.13 8.23
CA SER A 37 -7.38 0.23 8.51
C SER A 37 -8.00 1.50 7.92
N GLU A 38 -7.36 2.66 8.12
CA GLU A 38 -7.81 3.93 7.54
C GLU A 38 -7.82 3.90 6.00
N ARG A 39 -6.86 3.23 5.36
CA ARG A 39 -6.81 3.11 3.90
C ARG A 39 -7.86 2.15 3.35
N LEU A 40 -8.08 1.01 4.00
CA LEU A 40 -9.13 0.08 3.59
C LEU A 40 -10.52 0.71 3.72
N LYS A 41 -10.80 1.43 4.82
CA LYS A 41 -12.05 2.20 4.97
C LYS A 41 -12.24 3.25 3.89
N ARG A 42 -11.15 3.91 3.48
CA ARG A 42 -11.20 4.87 2.38
C ARG A 42 -11.51 4.19 1.05
N PHE A 43 -10.82 3.10 0.71
CA PHE A 43 -11.12 2.32 -0.50
C PHE A 43 -12.54 1.79 -0.52
N GLU A 44 -13.06 1.38 0.63
CA GLU A 44 -14.47 1.01 0.81
C GLU A 44 -15.41 2.19 0.51
N SER A 45 -15.16 3.36 1.12
CA SER A 45 -15.97 4.56 0.88
C SER A 45 -15.93 5.06 -0.56
N GLU A 46 -14.84 4.79 -1.28
CA GLU A 46 -14.64 5.16 -2.68
C GLU A 46 -15.13 4.07 -3.65
N GLY A 47 -15.63 2.94 -3.14
CA GLY A 47 -16.11 1.81 -3.94
C GLY A 47 -15.00 1.09 -4.72
N ILE A 48 -13.76 1.17 -4.27
CA ILE A 48 -12.59 0.45 -4.83
C ILE A 48 -12.51 -0.96 -4.24
N VAL A 49 -12.85 -1.08 -2.96
CA VAL A 49 -12.86 -2.34 -2.20
C VAL A 49 -14.23 -2.55 -1.62
N GLU A 50 -14.68 -3.79 -1.53
CA GLU A 50 -15.82 -4.21 -0.71
C GLU A 50 -15.33 -5.03 0.49
N ARG A 51 -15.97 -4.82 1.65
CA ARG A 51 -15.72 -5.63 2.85
C ARG A 51 -16.75 -6.75 2.93
N VAL A 52 -16.29 -7.98 2.74
CA VAL A 52 -17.14 -9.18 2.73
C VAL A 52 -16.98 -9.94 4.06
N VAL A 53 -18.09 -10.21 4.73
CA VAL A 53 -18.12 -11.04 5.94
C VAL A 53 -18.56 -12.45 5.55
N LEU A 54 -17.67 -13.42 5.74
CA LEU A 54 -17.92 -14.82 5.41
C LEU A 54 -18.36 -15.59 6.67
N PRO A 55 -19.44 -16.39 6.59
CA PRO A 55 -19.94 -17.19 7.71
C PRO A 55 -19.09 -18.44 7.91
N THR A 56 -17.83 -18.26 8.30
CA THR A 56 -16.89 -19.33 8.66
C THR A 56 -16.80 -19.47 10.18
N THR A 57 -16.13 -20.52 10.66
CA THR A 57 -15.81 -20.71 12.08
C THR A 57 -14.29 -20.75 12.25
N PRO A 58 -13.64 -19.68 12.78
CA PRO A 58 -14.20 -18.38 13.17
C PRO A 58 -14.64 -17.54 11.97
N VAL A 59 -15.46 -16.49 12.20
CA VAL A 59 -15.93 -15.57 11.16
C VAL A 59 -14.73 -14.91 10.46
N THR A 60 -14.72 -14.94 9.13
CA THR A 60 -13.66 -14.37 8.31
C THR A 60 -14.12 -13.07 7.66
N ILE A 61 -13.27 -12.05 7.68
CA ILE A 61 -13.49 -10.80 6.95
C ILE A 61 -12.49 -10.75 5.80
N GLU A 62 -13.02 -10.49 4.61
CA GLU A 62 -12.25 -10.27 3.39
C GLU A 62 -12.47 -8.87 2.83
N TYR A 63 -11.44 -8.35 2.18
CA TYR A 63 -11.41 -7.14 1.41
C TYR A 63 -11.21 -7.55 -0.04
N ARG A 64 -12.21 -7.30 -0.90
CA ARG A 64 -12.18 -7.69 -2.30
C ARG A 64 -12.21 -6.46 -3.18
N LEU A 65 -11.46 -6.49 -4.28
CA LEU A 65 -11.53 -5.43 -5.28
C LEU A 65 -12.86 -5.51 -6.01
N THR A 66 -13.55 -4.37 -6.08
CA THR A 66 -14.68 -4.16 -6.98
C THR A 66 -14.19 -4.08 -8.42
N ASP A 67 -15.11 -4.04 -9.39
CA ASP A 67 -14.74 -3.79 -10.80
C ASP A 67 -14.00 -2.46 -10.98
N LYS A 68 -14.42 -1.42 -10.23
CA LYS A 68 -13.73 -0.13 -10.17
C LYS A 68 -12.31 -0.26 -9.63
N GLY A 69 -12.12 -1.06 -8.58
CA GLY A 69 -10.80 -1.31 -8.01
C GLY A 69 -9.89 -2.11 -8.94
N ARG A 70 -10.42 -3.12 -9.63
CA ARG A 70 -9.67 -3.91 -10.64
C ARG A 70 -9.26 -3.05 -11.83
N ALA A 71 -10.11 -2.14 -12.27
CA ALA A 71 -9.77 -1.21 -13.36
C ALA A 71 -8.55 -0.31 -13.06
N LEU A 72 -8.20 -0.11 -11.79
CA LEU A 72 -7.00 0.64 -11.39
C LEU A 72 -5.69 -0.14 -11.59
N GLU A 73 -5.74 -1.45 -11.82
CA GLU A 73 -4.57 -2.31 -12.01
C GLU A 73 -3.65 -1.78 -13.10
N ALA A 74 -4.20 -1.45 -14.28
CA ALA A 74 -3.43 -0.94 -15.40
C ALA A 74 -2.70 0.35 -15.03
N ALA A 75 -3.40 1.30 -14.39
CA ALA A 75 -2.81 2.57 -13.98
C ALA A 75 -1.70 2.40 -12.93
N VAL A 76 -1.90 1.51 -11.96
CA VAL A 76 -0.89 1.22 -10.93
C VAL A 76 0.33 0.53 -11.53
N ARG A 77 0.13 -0.43 -12.44
CA ARG A 77 1.22 -1.12 -13.14
C ARG A 77 2.09 -0.16 -13.95
N GLU A 78 1.47 0.72 -14.74
CA GLU A 78 2.22 1.71 -15.52
C GLU A 78 2.98 2.72 -14.63
N LEU A 79 2.35 3.16 -13.53
CA LEU A 79 3.00 4.04 -12.57
C LEU A 79 4.18 3.36 -11.86
N SER A 80 4.04 2.08 -11.50
CA SER A 80 5.12 1.27 -10.91
C SER A 80 6.28 1.08 -11.89
N ALA A 81 6.00 0.74 -13.15
CA ALA A 81 7.04 0.59 -14.17
C ALA A 81 7.81 1.90 -14.41
N TRP A 82 7.09 3.04 -14.43
CA TRP A 82 7.72 4.36 -14.49
C TRP A 82 8.61 4.61 -13.26
N ALA A 83 8.11 4.33 -12.06
CA ALA A 83 8.87 4.50 -10.83
C ALA A 83 10.15 3.64 -10.81
N GLU A 84 10.08 2.38 -11.22
CA GLU A 84 11.26 1.49 -11.33
C GLU A 84 12.29 2.01 -12.33
N THR A 85 11.86 2.75 -13.36
CA THR A 85 12.76 3.30 -14.38
C THR A 85 13.46 4.58 -13.90
N TRP A 86 12.78 5.40 -13.10
CA TRP A 86 13.20 6.80 -12.85
C TRP A 86 13.47 7.13 -11.38
N LEU A 87 13.03 6.31 -10.42
CA LEU A 87 13.30 6.49 -9.01
C LEU A 87 14.40 5.52 -8.58
N PRO A 88 15.61 6.02 -8.21
CA PRO A 88 16.65 5.16 -7.65
C PRO A 88 16.17 4.57 -6.32
N ALA A 89 16.60 3.34 -6.03
CA ALA A 89 16.18 2.57 -4.84
C ALA A 89 16.53 3.24 -3.49
N ASP A 90 17.40 4.26 -3.50
CA ASP A 90 18.06 4.78 -2.30
C ASP A 90 17.81 6.29 -2.03
N ALA A 91 16.66 6.84 -2.44
CA ALA A 91 16.35 8.26 -2.15
C ALA A 91 15.91 8.53 -0.69
N GLU A 92 15.97 7.54 0.21
CA GLU A 92 15.47 7.66 1.59
C GLU A 92 16.55 7.57 2.68
N GLN A 93 17.83 7.40 2.34
CA GLN A 93 18.91 7.42 3.34
C GLN A 93 19.60 8.79 3.56
N GLU A 94 19.41 9.80 2.71
CA GLU A 94 20.21 11.05 2.80
C GLU A 94 19.71 12.10 3.80
N ALA A 95 18.57 11.91 4.49
CA ALA A 95 18.04 12.91 5.43
C ALA A 95 18.48 12.72 6.90
N SER A 96 19.34 11.74 7.23
CA SER A 96 19.70 11.45 8.63
C SER A 96 21.19 11.51 8.97
N GLY A 97 22.09 11.95 8.08
CA GLY A 97 23.49 12.05 8.47
C GLY A 97 24.33 12.82 7.49
N GLU A 98 24.50 14.13 7.73
CA GLU A 98 25.77 14.81 7.53
C GLU A 98 25.68 16.19 8.21
N ALA A 99 26.23 16.31 9.43
CA ALA A 99 26.77 17.59 9.88
C ALA A 99 28.29 17.42 9.74
N PRO A 100 28.93 18.04 8.72
CA PRO A 100 30.36 17.91 8.56
C PRO A 100 31.05 18.60 9.75
N GLY A 101 31.82 17.81 10.50
CA GLY A 101 32.71 18.33 11.53
C GLY A 101 33.69 19.31 10.90
N LEU A 102 33.55 20.59 11.27
CA LEU A 102 34.45 21.65 10.87
C LEU A 102 35.76 21.53 11.69
N ALA A 103 36.82 21.02 11.09
CA ALA A 103 38.19 21.50 11.35
C ALA A 103 38.47 22.70 10.40
N PRO A 104 39.51 23.55 10.54
CA PRO A 104 40.71 23.49 11.39
C PRO A 104 41.00 24.81 12.17
N SER A 105 41.92 24.87 13.14
CA SER A 105 43.37 25.06 12.98
C SER A 105 44.09 24.89 14.32
#